data_AF-A0A932W0J7-F1
#
_entry.id   AF-A0A932W0J7-F1
#
_cell.length_a   1.000
_cell.length_b   1.000
_cell.length_c   1.000
_cell.angle_alpha   90.00
_cell.angle_beta   90.00
_cell.angle_gamma   90.00
#
_symmetry.space_group_name_H-M   'P 1'
#
loop_
_entity.id
_entity.type
_entity.pdbx_description
1 polymer ?
#
loop_
_entity_poly.entity_id
_entity_poly.type
_entity_poly.pdbx_seq_one_letter_code
_entity_poly.pdbx_strand_id
1 'polypeptide(L)'
;MVIDLESKTPMALIPIGSGRPTNVDVNSETNMAIVANSGDFRVAVIDLTKQTVTFSVRLPFFNSSLDAVAFNPVTNTIVAAGVLVSIFKTPYLPFKFIREPPPKCRRPFIFLN
;
A
#
# COMPACT_ATOMS: atom_id res chain seq x y z
N MET A 1 3.03 9.27 9.81
CA MET A 1 1.94 9.41 10.80
C MET A 1 0.75 10.05 10.12
N VAL A 2 -0.46 9.64 10.46
CA VAL A 2 -1.71 10.28 10.03
C VAL A 2 -2.25 11.09 11.20
N ILE A 3 -2.64 12.34 10.96
CA ILE A 3 -3.17 13.26 11.95
C ILE A 3 -4.55 13.72 11.48
N ASP A 4 -5.53 13.68 12.37
CA ASP A 4 -6.84 14.26 12.11
C ASP A 4 -6.77 15.77 12.34
N LEU A 5 -7.14 16.57 11.33
CA LEU A 5 -6.99 18.03 11.41
C LEU A 5 -8.12 18.70 12.21
N GLU A 6 -9.26 18.04 12.37
CA GLU A 6 -10.38 18.55 13.16
C GLU A 6 -10.07 18.49 14.67
N SER A 7 -9.73 17.30 15.16
CA SER A 7 -9.35 17.05 16.55
C SER A 7 -7.89 17.42 16.86
N LYS A 8 -7.04 17.55 15.84
CA LYS A 8 -5.59 17.80 15.96
C LYS A 8 -4.86 16.68 16.70
N THR A 9 -5.36 15.45 16.60
CA THR A 9 -4.80 14.28 17.27
C THR A 9 -4.22 13.28 16.28
N PRO A 10 -3.19 12.50 16.67
CA PRO A 10 -2.67 11.44 15.82
C PRO A 10 -3.71 10.33 15.67
N MET A 11 -4.06 10.00 14.43
CA MET A 11 -4.96 8.87 14.12
C MET A 11 -4.20 7.56 14.07
N ALA A 12 -3.02 7.56 13.44
CA ALA A 12 -2.29 6.32 13.15
C ALA A 12 -0.78 6.52 13.01
N LEU A 13 -0.05 5.55 13.56
CA LEU A 13 1.37 5.33 13.27
C LEU A 13 1.48 4.10 12.35
N ILE A 14 1.75 4.36 11.07
CA ILE A 14 1.82 3.31 10.05
C ILE A 14 3.29 2.91 9.84
N PRO A 15 3.71 1.68 10.18
CA PRO A 15 5.08 1.23 9.97
C PRO A 15 5.31 0.93 8.48
N ILE A 16 6.18 1.71 7.84
CA ILE A 16 6.50 1.58 6.41
C ILE A 16 7.84 0.85 6.13
N GLY A 17 8.49 0.35 7.19
CA GLY A 17 9.79 -0.31 7.13
C GLY A 17 10.88 0.41 7.91
N SER A 18 12.09 -0.15 7.86
CA SER A 18 13.27 0.36 8.57
C SER A 18 14.00 1.37 7.70
N GLY A 19 13.64 2.65 7.80
CA GLY A 19 14.35 3.69 7.04
C GLY A 19 13.87 5.10 7.34
N ARG A 20 14.36 6.07 6.56
CA ARG A 20 14.01 7.48 6.68
C ARG A 20 13.00 7.87 5.58
N PRO A 21 11.72 8.12 5.92
CA PRO A 21 10.78 8.70 4.99
C PRO A 21 11.29 10.06 4.52
N THR A 22 11.25 10.32 3.22
CA THR A 22 11.75 11.57 2.62
C THR A 22 10.67 12.37 1.92
N ASN A 23 9.66 11.69 1.38
CA ASN A 23 8.59 12.33 0.63
C ASN A 23 7.30 11.51 0.74
N VAL A 24 6.16 12.19 0.60
CA VAL A 24 4.82 11.60 0.58
C VAL A 24 3.99 12.30 -0.49
N ASP A 25 3.18 11.52 -1.19
CA ASP A 25 2.14 12.04 -2.08
C ASP A 25 0.84 11.24 -1.87
N VAL A 26 -0.31 11.86 -2.15
CA VAL A 26 -1.63 11.30 -1.85
C VAL A 26 -2.52 11.37 -3.08
N ASN A 27 -3.08 10.23 -3.46
CA ASN A 27 -4.19 10.18 -4.39
C ASN A 27 -5.52 10.25 -3.62
N SER A 28 -6.19 11.40 -3.71
CA SER A 28 -7.49 11.63 -3.08
C SER A 28 -8.64 10.87 -3.73
N GLU A 29 -8.52 10.47 -5.00
CA GLU A 29 -9.56 9.70 -5.69
C GLU A 29 -9.64 8.26 -5.17
N THR A 30 -8.48 7.68 -4.83
CA THR A 30 -8.39 6.29 -4.35
C THR A 30 -8.14 6.18 -2.85
N ASN A 31 -7.97 7.32 -2.16
CA ASN A 31 -7.58 7.41 -0.76
C ASN A 31 -6.31 6.60 -0.43
N MET A 32 -5.34 6.65 -1.34
CA MET A 32 -4.04 5.99 -1.19
C MET A 32 -2.95 7.03 -0.99
N ALA A 33 -2.02 6.75 -0.07
CA ALA A 33 -0.79 7.52 0.07
C ALA A 33 0.39 6.70 -0.42
N ILE A 34 1.37 7.37 -1.00
CA ILE A 34 2.65 6.81 -1.38
C ILE A 34 3.74 7.49 -0.57
N VAL A 35 4.65 6.71 0.00
CA VAL A 35 5.73 7.24 0.83
C VAL A 35 7.06 6.72 0.30
N ALA A 36 7.93 7.66 -0.03
CA ALA A 36 9.33 7.40 -0.35
C ALA A 36 10.09 7.12 0.94
N ASN A 37 10.76 5.97 1.01
CA ASN A 37 11.67 5.61 2.08
C ASN A 37 13.10 5.47 1.53
N SER A 38 13.92 6.46 1.82
CA SER A 38 15.32 6.51 1.37
C SER A 38 16.23 5.54 2.11
N GLY A 39 15.93 5.20 3.36
CA GLY A 39 16.82 4.39 4.20
C GLY A 39 16.88 2.91 3.79
N ASP A 40 15.80 2.39 3.20
CA ASP A 40 15.72 1.02 2.69
C ASP A 40 15.46 0.93 1.18
N PHE A 41 15.52 2.06 0.48
CA PHE A 41 15.25 2.20 -0.96
C PHE A 41 13.91 1.60 -1.37
N ARG A 42 12.85 1.88 -0.59
CA ARG A 42 11.49 1.41 -0.87
C ARG A 42 10.52 2.55 -1.12
N VAL A 43 9.51 2.27 -1.94
CA VAL A 43 8.27 3.05 -2.00
C VAL A 43 7.19 2.22 -1.34
N ALA A 44 6.56 2.75 -0.29
CA ALA A 44 5.43 2.11 0.38
C ALA A 44 4.11 2.72 -0.12
N VAL A 45 3.13 1.87 -0.43
CA VAL A 45 1.77 2.28 -0.79
C VAL A 45 0.85 1.96 0.38
N ILE A 46 0.12 2.95 0.84
CA ILE A 46 -0.68 2.95 2.06
C ILE A 46 -2.14 3.16 1.70
N ASP A 47 -3.03 2.32 2.21
CA ASP A 47 -4.48 2.54 2.20
C ASP A 47 -4.81 3.45 3.39
N LEU A 48 -5.24 4.69 3.14
CA LEU A 48 -5.54 5.66 4.20
C LEU A 48 -6.85 5.35 4.93
N THR A 49 -7.75 4.58 4.31
CA THR A 49 -8.99 4.13 4.94
C THR A 49 -8.70 3.07 5.99
N LYS A 50 -7.85 2.10 5.64
CA LYS A 50 -7.44 1.03 6.55
C LYS A 50 -6.23 1.39 7.41
N GLN A 51 -5.56 2.50 7.11
CA GLN A 51 -4.35 2.97 7.76
C GLN A 51 -3.24 1.88 7.79
N THR A 52 -3.09 1.16 6.68
CA THR A 52 -2.15 0.04 6.56
C THR A 52 -1.35 0.12 5.26
N VAL A 53 -0.13 -0.43 5.28
CA VAL A 53 0.66 -0.60 4.06
C VAL A 53 0.03 -1.72 3.24
N THR A 54 -0.39 -1.41 2.01
CA THR A 54 -0.94 -2.39 1.08
C THR A 54 0.18 -3.21 0.43
N PHE A 55 1.23 -2.53 -0.03
CA PHE A 55 2.45 -3.16 -0.52
C PHE A 55 3.62 -2.18 -0.48
N SER A 56 4.83 -2.71 -0.61
CA SER A 56 6.04 -1.90 -0.80
C SER A 56 6.86 -2.46 -1.95
N VAL A 57 7.51 -1.58 -2.70
CA VAL A 57 8.38 -1.95 -3.81
C VAL A 57 9.79 -1.49 -3.48
N ARG A 58 10.74 -2.43 -3.48
CA ARG A 58 12.16 -2.10 -3.36
C ARG A 58 12.70 -1.70 -4.74
N LEU A 59 13.37 -0.56 -4.80
CA LEU A 59 14.00 -0.07 -6.00
C LEU A 59 15.30 -0.84 -6.27
N PRO A 60 15.67 -1.09 -7.53
CA PRO A 60 16.85 -1.89 -7.88
C PRO A 60 18.19 -1.15 -7.66
N PHE A 61 18.16 0.12 -7.26
CA PHE A 61 19.37 0.93 -7.14
C PHE A 61 19.90 0.92 -5.71
N PHE A 62 21.14 0.47 -5.55
CA PHE A 62 21.91 0.58 -4.32
C PHE A 62 22.67 1.91 -4.37
N ASN A 63 22.42 2.83 -3.43
CA ASN A 63 23.10 4.13 -3.21
C ASN A 63 22.37 5.41 -3.65
N SER A 64 21.20 5.35 -4.29
CA SER A 64 20.51 6.57 -4.73
C SER A 64 19.61 7.12 -3.62
N SER A 65 19.79 8.39 -3.25
CA SER A 65 18.80 9.09 -2.43
C SER A 65 17.46 9.06 -3.15
N LEU A 66 16.42 8.54 -2.50
CA LEU A 66 15.06 8.62 -3.00
C LEU A 66 14.47 9.93 -2.49
N ASP A 67 14.29 10.89 -3.39
CA ASP A 67 14.02 12.28 -3.00
C ASP A 67 12.55 12.65 -3.19
N ALA A 68 11.92 12.14 -4.24
CA ALA A 68 10.55 12.49 -4.59
C ALA A 68 9.76 11.29 -5.12
N VAL A 69 8.46 11.29 -4.83
CA VAL A 69 7.47 10.44 -5.49
C VAL A 69 6.31 11.32 -5.97
N ALA A 70 5.65 10.89 -7.04
CA ALA A 70 4.45 11.53 -7.57
C ALA A 70 3.47 10.48 -8.08
N PHE A 71 2.19 10.64 -7.77
CA PHE A 71 1.12 9.78 -8.22
C PHE A 71 0.42 10.41 -9.43
N ASN A 72 0.22 9.63 -10.50
CA ASN A 72 -0.65 9.99 -11.61
C ASN A 72 -1.97 9.19 -11.51
N PRO A 73 -3.09 9.84 -11.12
CA PRO A 73 -4.38 9.17 -10.96
C PRO A 73 -4.94 8.65 -12.29
N VAL A 74 -4.71 9.38 -13.39
CA VAL A 74 -5.25 9.05 -14.72
C VAL A 74 -4.67 7.74 -15.26
N THR A 75 -3.36 7.56 -15.14
CA THR A 75 -2.68 6.36 -15.63
C THR A 75 -2.50 5.29 -14.56
N ASN A 76 -2.86 5.59 -13.31
CA ASN A 76 -2.60 4.78 -12.12
C ASN A 76 -1.11 4.35 -12.04
N THR A 77 -0.23 5.33 -12.19
CA THR A 77 1.22 5.14 -12.14
C THR A 77 1.86 6.05 -11.12
N ILE A 78 2.88 5.54 -10.44
CA ILE A 78 3.72 6.30 -9.53
C ILE A 78 5.05 6.55 -10.23
N VAL A 79 5.53 7.78 -10.20
CA VAL A 79 6.89 8.13 -10.57
C VAL A 79 7.69 8.30 -9.29
N ALA A 80 8.81 7.59 -9.18
CA ALA A 80 9.77 7.73 -8.10
C ALA A 80 11.07 8.31 -8.67
N ALA A 81 11.55 9.40 -8.10
CA ALA A 81 12.74 10.10 -8.55
C ALA A 81 13.77 10.18 -7.42
N GLY A 82 14.99 9.79 -7.77
CA GLY A 82 16.21 10.04 -7.02
C GLY A 82 17.29 10.44 -8.00
N VAL A 83 18.47 9.81 -7.90
CA VAL A 83 19.50 9.91 -8.95
C VAL A 83 19.00 9.37 -10.31
N LEU A 84 18.03 8.45 -10.28
CA LEU A 84 17.36 7.88 -11.45
C LEU A 84 15.85 7.99 -11.30
N VAL A 85 15.13 8.00 -12.42
CA VAL A 85 13.65 8.01 -12.47
C VAL A 85 13.14 6.59 -12.70
N SER A 86 12.16 6.16 -11.90
CA SER A 86 11.46 4.87 -12.03
C SER A 86 9.95 5.08 -12.11
N ILE A 87 9.27 4.33 -12.99
CA ILE A 87 7.82 4.38 -13.13
C ILE A 87 7.23 3.03 -12.69
N PHE A 88 6.36 3.08 -11.68
CA PHE A 88 5.63 1.92 -11.18
C PHE A 88 4.18 2.01 -11.63
N LYS A 89 3.67 0.98 -12.30
CA LYS A 89 2.22 0.81 -12.44
C LYS A 89 1.76 0.02 -11.22
N THR A 90 0.86 0.60 -10.43
CA THR A 90 0.30 -0.15 -9.30
C THR A 90 -0.72 -1.14 -9.88
N PRO A 91 -0.56 -2.46 -9.71
CA PRO A 91 -1.70 -3.34 -9.86
C PRO A 91 -2.59 -3.04 -8.66
N TYR A 92 -3.80 -2.55 -8.90
CA TYR A 92 -4.86 -2.74 -7.92
C TYR A 92 -4.87 -4.24 -7.63
N LEU A 93 -4.43 -4.66 -6.44
CA LEU A 93 -4.77 -5.99 -5.96
C LEU A 93 -6.30 -5.95 -5.84
N PRO A 94 -7.07 -6.66 -6.68
CA PRO A 94 -8.47 -6.85 -6.35
C PRO A 94 -8.48 -7.57 -5.02
N PHE A 95 -9.40 -7.17 -4.14
CA PHE A 95 -9.75 -7.96 -2.97
C PHE A 95 -9.75 -9.44 -3.37
N LYS A 96 -8.87 -10.25 -2.77
CA LYS A 96 -8.97 -11.69 -2.90
C LYS A 96 -10.27 -12.06 -2.19
N PHE A 97 -11.34 -12.28 -2.97
CA PHE A 97 -12.54 -12.91 -2.45
C PHE A 97 -12.08 -14.28 -1.95
N ILE A 98 -11.91 -14.41 -0.63
CA ILE A 98 -11.69 -15.70 -0.01
C ILE A 98 -13.04 -16.40 -0.21
N ARG A 99 -13.16 -17.26 -1.23
CA ARG A 99 -14.26 -18.21 -1.22
C ARG A 99 -14.04 -19.05 0.03
N GLU A 100 -14.86 -18.82 1.05
CA GLU A 100 -14.97 -19.77 2.15
C GLU A 100 -15.22 -21.15 1.54
N PRO A 101 -14.54 -22.21 2.01
CA PRO A 101 -14.90 -23.56 1.60
C PRO A 101 -16.39 -23.77 1.95
N PRO A 102 -17.18 -24.37 1.05
CA PRO A 102 -18.61 -24.57 1.30
C PRO A 102 -18.79 -25.25 2.67
N PRO A 103 -19.81 -24.86 3.45
CA PRO A 103 -20.05 -25.46 4.75
C PRO A 103 -20.11 -26.97 4.55
N LYS A 104 -19.23 -27.71 5.26
CA LYS A 104 -19.17 -29.16 5.22
C LYS A 104 -20.60 -29.69 5.37
N CYS A 105 -21.11 -30.37 4.34
CA CYS A 105 -22.35 -31.14 4.45
C CYS A 105 -22.22 -32.07 5.66
N ARG A 106 -22.82 -31.68 6.79
CA ARG A 106 -23.14 -32.62 7.86
C ARG A 106 -24.11 -33.61 7.25
N ARG A 107 -23.71 -34.88 7.18
CA ARG A 107 -24.57 -35.98 6.79
C ARG A 107 -25.77 -36.04 7.75
N PRO A 108 -26.99 -36.27 7.25
CA PRO A 108 -27.94 -37.14 7.91
C PRO A 108 -27.79 -38.55 7.31
N PHE A 109 -27.58 -39.55 8.18
CA PHE A 109 -27.80 -40.96 7.87
C PHE A 109 -29.31 -41.23 7.75
N ILE A 110 -29.76 -41.89 6.68
CA ILE A 110 -30.95 -42.76 6.66
C ILE A 110 -30.65 -43.92 5.67
N PHE A 111 -30.73 -45.17 6.16
CA PHE A 111 -30.75 -46.41 5.35
C PHE A 111 -32.12 -46.62 4.71
N LEU A 112 -32.21 -47.31 3.56
CA LEU A 112 -33.27 -48.29 3.24
C LEU A 112 -33.05 -48.98 1.87
N ASN A 113 -33.06 -50.33 1.93
CA ASN A 113 -33.04 -51.41 0.92
C ASN A 113 -32.02 -51.38 -0.23
#